data_AF-A0A259DU10-F1
#
_entry.id   AF-A0A259DU10-F1
#
_cell.length_a   1.000
_cell.length_b   1.000
_cell.length_c   1.000
_cell.angle_alpha   90.00
_cell.angle_beta   90.00
_cell.angle_gamma   90.00
#
_symmetry.space_group_name_H-M   'P 1'
#
loop_
_entity.id
_entity.type
_entity.pdbx_description
1 polymer ?
#
loop_
_entity_poly.entity_id
_entity_poly.type
_entity_poly.pdbx_seq_one_letter_code
_entity_poly.pdbx_strand_id
1 'polypeptide(L)'
;MNVHEYQGKELLAKFGVGIPAGIAALTVEEAVAAAKQLPGPLYVVKAQIHAGGRGKGKFKELPADAKGGVRLAKSIEEVEAFAKEMLGNTLVTIQTGEAGKQVNRLYVTDGVDIAKEYYLSMVVDRASSRVAMIVSTEGGMDIEEVAHSTPEKIHTITIDPAEGFMPHHGRAVGFALGLTGDLHKQAAKISGQLYNAFVALDCDMLEINPLVETKDGNLLVLDTKMSFDSNSLYRHPDVFALRDETEEDPAEIEASKYDLAYIKLDGNIGCMVNGAGLAMATMDIIKLNGEFPANFLDVGGGANKEKVTAAFKIILKDPAVKGILVNIFGGIMKCDIIAEGIVA
;
A
#
# COMPACT_ATOMS: atom_id res chain seq x y z
N MET A 1 1.90 -7.81 1.43
CA MET A 1 0.68 -7.67 0.61
C MET A 1 -0.07 -6.40 1.00
N ASN A 2 -0.62 -5.64 0.05
CA ASN A 2 -1.42 -4.44 0.32
C ASN A 2 -2.92 -4.73 0.18
N VAL A 3 -3.75 -3.87 0.78
CA VAL A 3 -5.21 -3.88 0.60
C VAL A 3 -5.73 -2.48 0.28
N HIS A 4 -6.92 -2.42 -0.29
CA HIS A 4 -7.63 -1.16 -0.55
C HIS A 4 -8.09 -0.47 0.75
N GLU A 5 -8.33 0.84 0.69
CA GLU A 5 -8.77 1.63 1.84
C GLU A 5 -10.04 1.05 2.48
N TYR A 6 -11.04 0.66 1.68
CA TYR A 6 -12.30 0.12 2.22
C TYR A 6 -12.06 -1.19 2.99
N GLN A 7 -11.18 -2.05 2.49
CA GLN A 7 -10.82 -3.31 3.14
C GLN A 7 -10.05 -3.06 4.44
N GLY A 8 -9.10 -2.12 4.42
CA GLY A 8 -8.38 -1.70 5.63
C GLY A 8 -9.35 -1.15 6.68
N LYS A 9 -10.29 -0.29 6.29
CA LYS A 9 -11.33 0.23 7.18
C LYS A 9 -12.21 -0.87 7.76
N GLU A 10 -12.68 -1.82 6.95
CA GLU A 10 -13.46 -2.96 7.41
C GLU A 10 -12.68 -3.84 8.40
N LEU A 11 -11.38 -4.05 8.18
CA LEU A 11 -10.51 -4.75 9.12
C LEU A 11 -10.40 -3.97 10.45
N LEU A 12 -10.09 -2.68 10.40
CA LEU A 12 -9.96 -1.84 11.60
C LEU A 12 -11.27 -1.72 12.39
N ALA A 13 -12.42 -1.68 11.71
CA ALA A 13 -13.72 -1.66 12.36
C ALA A 13 -13.96 -2.90 13.26
N LYS A 14 -13.42 -4.07 12.89
CA LYS A 14 -13.48 -5.30 13.74
C LYS A 14 -12.71 -5.15 15.06
N PHE A 15 -11.74 -4.24 15.13
CA PHE A 15 -11.01 -3.86 16.35
C PHE A 15 -11.67 -2.69 17.10
N GLY A 16 -12.86 -2.27 16.65
CA GLY A 16 -13.65 -1.19 17.26
C GLY A 16 -13.15 0.21 16.93
N VAL A 17 -12.32 0.36 15.90
CA VAL A 17 -11.85 1.67 15.41
C VAL A 17 -13.02 2.40 14.74
N GLY A 18 -13.23 3.66 15.12
CA GLY A 18 -14.27 4.50 14.52
C GLY A 18 -13.92 4.90 13.09
N ILE A 19 -14.77 4.53 12.14
CA ILE A 19 -14.67 4.90 10.72
C ILE A 19 -16.00 5.50 10.25
N PRO A 20 -16.00 6.41 9.26
CA PRO A 20 -17.21 6.84 8.59
C PRO A 20 -17.86 5.67 7.83
N ALA A 21 -19.18 5.66 7.76
CA ALA A 21 -19.91 4.69 6.95
C ALA A 21 -19.52 4.85 5.48
N GLY A 22 -19.28 3.72 4.81
CA GLY A 22 -19.00 3.70 3.38
C GLY A 22 -19.14 2.31 2.81
N ILE A 23 -19.26 2.27 1.48
CA ILE A 23 -19.60 1.06 0.72
C ILE A 23 -18.74 1.06 -0.55
N ALA A 24 -18.10 -0.07 -0.82
CA ALA A 24 -17.35 -0.29 -2.05
C ALA A 24 -18.30 -0.52 -3.24
N ALA A 25 -17.89 -0.07 -4.42
CA ALA A 25 -18.65 -0.21 -5.66
C ALA A 25 -17.72 -0.59 -6.82
N LEU A 26 -18.12 -1.58 -7.60
CA LEU A 26 -17.43 -2.05 -8.81
C LEU A 26 -18.08 -1.50 -10.08
N THR A 27 -19.29 -0.96 -9.97
CA THR A 27 -20.03 -0.35 -11.07
C THR A 27 -20.55 1.04 -10.68
N VAL A 28 -20.94 1.82 -11.68
CA VAL A 28 -21.56 3.13 -11.47
C VAL A 28 -22.90 2.97 -10.74
N GLU A 29 -23.67 1.95 -11.10
CA GLU A 29 -24.94 1.61 -10.49
C GLU A 29 -24.79 1.25 -9.01
N GLU A 30 -23.75 0.49 -8.67
CA GLU A 30 -23.40 0.18 -7.28
C GLU A 30 -22.98 1.44 -6.51
N ALA A 31 -22.22 2.36 -7.13
CA ALA A 31 -21.83 3.61 -6.48
C ALA A 31 -23.05 4.50 -6.16
N VAL A 32 -24.02 4.55 -7.07
CA VAL A 32 -25.31 5.23 -6.87
C VAL A 32 -26.13 4.54 -5.78
N ALA A 33 -26.19 3.20 -5.79
CA ALA A 33 -26.90 2.43 -4.77
C ALA A 33 -26.26 2.57 -3.38
N ALA A 34 -24.94 2.66 -3.31
CA ALA A 34 -24.18 2.94 -2.09
C ALA A 34 -24.54 4.31 -1.52
N ALA A 35 -24.50 5.36 -2.34
CA ALA A 35 -24.83 6.71 -1.89
C ALA A 35 -26.26 6.83 -1.33
N LYS A 36 -27.23 6.09 -1.90
CA LYS A 36 -28.62 6.04 -1.39
C LYS A 36 -28.77 5.36 -0.04
N GLN A 37 -27.82 4.53 0.38
CA GLN A 37 -27.81 3.86 1.68
C GLN A 37 -27.09 4.67 2.76
N LEU A 38 -26.30 5.67 2.37
CA LEU A 38 -25.54 6.50 3.28
C LEU A 38 -26.39 7.68 3.80
N PRO A 39 -26.09 8.22 4.99
CA PRO A 39 -26.87 9.30 5.60
C PRO A 39 -26.96 10.55 4.73
N GLY A 40 -25.85 10.96 4.12
CA GLY A 40 -25.76 12.20 3.34
C GLY A 40 -25.95 13.44 4.20
N PRO A 41 -26.09 14.65 3.60
CA PRO A 41 -26.20 14.93 2.17
C PRO A 41 -24.85 15.05 1.43
N LEU A 42 -23.74 14.98 2.16
CA LEU A 42 -22.39 15.06 1.60
C LEU A 42 -21.80 13.65 1.50
N TYR A 43 -21.29 13.29 0.34
CA TYR A 43 -20.61 12.03 0.08
C TYR A 43 -19.18 12.30 -0.41
N VAL A 44 -18.32 11.31 -0.28
CA VAL A 44 -16.99 11.32 -0.87
C VAL A 44 -16.85 10.08 -1.75
N VAL A 45 -16.55 10.28 -3.03
CA VAL A 45 -16.24 9.22 -3.99
C VAL A 45 -14.73 9.11 -4.09
N LYS A 46 -14.19 7.95 -3.74
CA LYS A 46 -12.75 7.68 -3.71
C LYS A 46 -12.38 6.54 -4.66
N ALA A 47 -11.46 6.79 -5.58
CA ALA A 47 -10.79 5.76 -6.35
C ALA A 47 -10.05 4.80 -5.41
N GLN A 48 -10.22 3.49 -5.64
CA GLN A 48 -9.53 2.46 -4.87
C GLN A 48 -8.40 1.89 -5.73
N ILE A 49 -7.19 2.35 -5.41
CA ILE A 49 -5.90 1.82 -5.89
C ILE A 49 -4.99 1.74 -4.66
N HIS A 50 -3.99 0.87 -4.67
CA HIS A 50 -3.07 0.68 -3.54
C HIS A 50 -2.10 1.87 -3.33
N ALA A 51 -1.93 2.72 -4.36
CA ALA A 51 -1.10 3.90 -4.29
C ALA A 51 -1.78 5.07 -3.57
N GLY A 52 -1.01 5.81 -2.77
CA GLY A 52 -1.43 7.04 -2.11
C GLY A 52 -1.46 8.25 -3.06
N GLY A 53 -1.77 9.43 -2.52
CA GLY A 53 -1.79 10.69 -3.29
C GLY A 53 -2.98 10.85 -4.24
N ARG A 54 -4.02 10.01 -4.08
CA ARG A 54 -5.20 9.92 -4.96
C ARG A 54 -5.91 11.26 -5.15
N GLY A 55 -6.04 12.06 -4.09
CA GLY A 55 -6.72 13.36 -4.15
C GLY A 55 -6.05 14.37 -5.08
N LYS A 56 -4.71 14.37 -5.15
CA LYS A 56 -3.91 15.23 -6.06
C LYS A 56 -3.59 14.55 -7.40
N GLY A 57 -4.03 13.30 -7.58
CA GLY A 57 -3.78 12.54 -8.80
C GLY A 57 -4.52 13.09 -10.02
N LYS A 58 -4.14 12.62 -11.20
CA LYS A 58 -4.73 13.01 -12.49
C LYS A 58 -5.12 11.76 -13.28
N PHE A 59 -6.26 11.81 -13.94
CA PHE A 59 -6.67 10.74 -14.85
C PHE A 59 -6.06 10.97 -16.24
N LYS A 60 -5.50 9.93 -16.86
CA LYS A 60 -4.88 10.05 -18.20
C LYS A 60 -5.89 10.37 -19.30
N GLU A 61 -7.08 9.80 -19.17
CA GLU A 61 -8.14 9.82 -20.17
C GLU A 61 -9.04 11.05 -20.06
N LEU A 62 -8.89 11.84 -18.97
CA LEU A 62 -9.69 13.03 -18.72
C LEU A 62 -8.89 14.32 -19.00
N PRO A 63 -9.58 15.47 -19.19
CA PRO A 63 -8.93 16.77 -19.30
C PRO A 63 -8.00 17.10 -18.12
N ALA A 64 -6.98 17.93 -18.37
CA ALA A 64 -5.94 18.25 -17.38
C ALA A 64 -6.46 18.98 -16.13
N ASP A 65 -7.62 19.62 -16.22
CA ASP A 65 -8.34 20.32 -15.15
C ASP A 65 -9.37 19.42 -14.43
N ALA A 66 -9.51 18.15 -14.85
CA ALA A 66 -10.36 17.19 -14.17
C ALA A 66 -9.91 16.98 -12.72
N LYS A 67 -10.89 16.77 -11.84
CA LYS A 67 -10.65 16.51 -10.42
C LYS A 67 -9.91 15.17 -10.23
N GLY A 68 -9.11 15.07 -9.18
CA GLY A 68 -8.40 13.84 -8.83
C GLY A 68 -9.29 12.69 -8.38
N GLY A 69 -8.67 11.64 -7.83
CA GLY A 69 -9.32 10.39 -7.41
C GLY A 69 -10.09 10.45 -6.09
N VAL A 70 -10.19 11.61 -5.44
CA VAL A 70 -11.00 11.83 -4.23
C VAL A 70 -11.87 13.04 -4.45
N ARG A 71 -13.20 12.88 -4.47
CA ARG A 71 -14.14 13.95 -4.84
C ARG A 71 -15.33 14.02 -3.88
N LEU A 72 -15.61 15.23 -3.41
CA LEU A 72 -16.81 15.56 -2.62
C LEU A 72 -18.01 15.69 -3.56
N ALA A 73 -19.08 14.94 -3.27
CA ALA A 73 -20.35 14.95 -3.99
C ALA A 73 -21.48 15.39 -3.05
N LYS A 74 -22.29 16.35 -3.47
CA LYS A 74 -23.42 16.93 -2.70
C LYS A 74 -24.78 16.37 -3.14
N SER A 75 -24.79 15.45 -4.10
CA SER A 75 -25.99 14.79 -4.59
C SER A 75 -25.65 13.41 -5.18
N ILE A 76 -26.68 12.59 -5.37
CA ILE A 76 -26.53 11.26 -5.98
C ILE A 76 -26.08 11.38 -7.45
N GLU A 77 -26.53 12.42 -8.15
CA GLU A 77 -26.16 12.72 -9.54
C GLU A 77 -24.66 13.07 -9.64
N GLU A 78 -24.12 13.80 -8.66
CA GLU A 78 -22.68 14.07 -8.61
C GLU A 78 -21.87 12.79 -8.33
N VAL A 79 -22.39 11.88 -7.48
CA VAL A 79 -21.76 10.56 -7.26
C VAL A 79 -21.72 9.77 -8.58
N GLU A 80 -22.83 9.72 -9.31
CA GLU A 80 -22.90 9.03 -10.61
C GLU A 80 -21.91 9.61 -11.62
N ALA A 81 -21.86 10.94 -11.73
CA ALA A 81 -20.94 11.64 -12.64
C ALA A 81 -19.48 11.33 -12.31
N PHE A 82 -19.09 11.41 -11.03
CA PHE A 82 -17.74 11.08 -10.61
C PHE A 82 -17.42 9.60 -10.83
N ALA A 83 -18.36 8.70 -10.58
CA ALA A 83 -18.14 7.27 -10.78
C ALA A 83 -17.87 6.94 -12.26
N LYS A 84 -18.62 7.56 -13.20
CA LYS A 84 -18.40 7.42 -14.65
C LYS A 84 -17.04 7.94 -15.11
N GLU A 85 -16.55 9.01 -14.49
CA GLU A 85 -15.25 9.58 -14.81
C GLU A 85 -14.08 8.78 -14.23
N MET A 86 -14.28 8.09 -13.10
CA MET A 86 -13.19 7.35 -12.45
C MET A 86 -13.08 5.91 -12.93
N LEU A 87 -14.19 5.16 -12.95
CA LEU A 87 -14.17 3.71 -13.24
C LEU A 87 -13.65 3.43 -14.65
N GLY A 88 -12.69 2.52 -14.75
CA GLY A 88 -12.05 2.12 -16.01
C GLY A 88 -10.95 3.06 -16.49
N ASN A 89 -10.83 4.28 -15.96
CA ASN A 89 -9.78 5.23 -16.29
C ASN A 89 -8.53 5.02 -15.41
N THR A 90 -7.39 5.55 -15.87
CA THR A 90 -6.08 5.38 -15.25
C THR A 90 -5.73 6.59 -14.39
N LEU A 91 -5.65 6.39 -13.07
CA LEU A 91 -5.25 7.39 -12.11
C LEU A 91 -3.72 7.41 -11.94
N VAL A 92 -3.10 8.53 -12.28
CA VAL A 92 -1.68 8.81 -12.04
C VAL A 92 -1.54 9.58 -10.73
N THR A 93 -0.74 9.06 -9.81
CA THR A 93 -0.34 9.73 -8.57
C THR A 93 1.19 9.82 -8.50
N ILE A 94 1.70 10.55 -7.51
CA ILE A 94 3.15 10.61 -7.26
C ILE A 94 3.76 9.23 -6.95
N GLN A 95 2.95 8.28 -6.45
CA GLN A 95 3.39 6.93 -6.08
C GLN A 95 3.24 5.90 -7.21
N THR A 96 2.43 6.17 -8.24
CA THR A 96 2.28 5.24 -9.38
C THR A 96 3.26 5.52 -10.53
N GLY A 97 3.95 6.66 -10.49
CA GLY A 97 4.69 7.18 -11.65
C GLY A 97 3.79 7.43 -12.86
N GLU A 98 4.41 7.65 -14.03
CA GLU A 98 3.69 7.95 -15.28
C GLU A 98 2.78 6.81 -15.76
N ALA A 99 3.05 5.57 -15.37
CA ALA A 99 2.22 4.41 -15.73
C ALA A 99 0.80 4.56 -15.19
N GLY A 100 0.64 5.10 -13.97
CA GLY A 100 -0.65 5.21 -13.31
C GLY A 100 -1.22 3.85 -12.92
N LYS A 101 -2.45 3.86 -12.40
CA LYS A 101 -3.20 2.64 -12.10
C LYS A 101 -4.66 2.74 -12.52
N GLN A 102 -5.15 1.70 -13.19
CA GLN A 102 -6.55 1.65 -13.61
C GLN A 102 -7.47 1.54 -12.39
N VAL A 103 -8.47 2.40 -12.32
CA VAL A 103 -9.45 2.39 -11.23
C VAL A 103 -10.55 1.39 -11.56
N ASN A 104 -10.49 0.22 -10.94
CA ASN A 104 -11.49 -0.85 -11.14
C ASN A 104 -12.59 -0.83 -10.07
N ARG A 105 -12.41 -0.05 -9.01
CA ARG A 105 -13.26 -0.05 -7.82
C ARG A 105 -13.31 1.34 -7.22
N LEU A 106 -14.45 1.68 -6.64
CA LEU A 106 -14.67 2.93 -5.90
C LEU A 106 -15.06 2.62 -4.46
N TYR A 107 -14.86 3.60 -3.60
CA TYR A 107 -15.41 3.63 -2.25
C TYR A 107 -16.23 4.90 -2.09
N VAL A 108 -17.52 4.75 -1.83
CA VAL A 108 -18.44 5.86 -1.56
C VAL A 108 -18.64 5.90 -0.05
N THR A 109 -18.31 7.03 0.57
CA THR A 109 -18.35 7.18 2.03
C THR A 109 -19.05 8.47 2.42
N ASP A 110 -19.61 8.49 3.62
CA ASP A 110 -20.26 9.68 4.18
C ASP A 110 -19.25 10.81 4.40
N GLY A 111 -19.72 12.05 4.26
CA GLY A 111 -18.95 13.25 4.53
C GLY A 111 -18.77 13.48 6.03
N VAL A 112 -17.57 13.89 6.44
CA VAL A 112 -17.26 14.19 7.85
C VAL A 112 -16.98 15.68 8.01
N ASP A 113 -17.58 16.30 9.02
CA ASP A 113 -17.28 17.66 9.45
C ASP A 113 -15.95 17.73 10.20
N ILE A 114 -14.88 17.97 9.47
CA ILE A 114 -13.51 17.99 9.99
C ILE A 114 -13.24 19.32 10.72
N ALA A 115 -12.80 19.23 11.96
CA ALA A 115 -12.25 20.35 12.74
C ALA A 115 -10.73 20.41 12.60
N LYS A 116 -10.05 19.26 12.67
CA LYS A 116 -8.60 19.16 12.53
C LYS A 116 -8.18 17.79 11.99
N GLU A 117 -7.08 17.77 11.24
CA GLU A 117 -6.49 16.56 10.68
C GLU A 117 -5.15 16.25 11.38
N TYR A 118 -4.92 14.98 11.64
CA TYR A 118 -3.74 14.44 12.30
C TYR A 118 -3.16 13.29 11.47
N TYR A 119 -1.90 12.97 11.75
CA TYR A 119 -1.22 11.80 11.18
C TYR A 119 -0.93 10.79 12.29
N LEU A 120 -1.20 9.50 12.01
CA LEU A 120 -0.77 8.39 12.85
C LEU A 120 -0.41 7.20 11.96
N SER A 121 0.78 6.64 12.11
CA SER A 121 1.14 5.36 11.51
C SER A 121 1.85 4.43 12.49
N MET A 122 1.93 3.16 12.10
CA MET A 122 2.70 2.12 12.76
C MET A 122 3.51 1.36 11.73
N VAL A 123 4.77 1.11 12.07
CA VAL A 123 5.71 0.31 11.28
C VAL A 123 6.55 -0.55 12.21
N VAL A 124 7.13 -1.62 11.67
CA VAL A 124 8.23 -2.32 12.35
C VAL A 124 9.52 -1.52 12.14
N ASP A 125 9.95 -0.77 13.15
CA ASP A 125 11.20 -0.03 13.10
C ASP A 125 12.38 -0.99 13.21
N ARG A 126 13.14 -1.11 12.12
CA ARG A 126 14.30 -2.00 12.03
C ARG A 126 15.43 -1.60 12.98
N ALA A 127 15.56 -0.32 13.30
CA ALA A 127 16.64 0.15 14.16
C ALA A 127 16.44 -0.29 15.62
N SER A 128 15.23 -0.10 16.15
CA SER A 128 14.88 -0.55 17.49
C SER A 128 14.39 -2.00 17.56
N SER A 129 14.08 -2.63 16.40
CA SER A 129 13.42 -3.94 16.31
C SER A 129 12.10 -3.98 17.10
N ARG A 130 11.34 -2.89 17.03
CA ARG A 130 10.07 -2.71 17.76
C ARG A 130 9.01 -2.17 16.82
N VAL A 131 7.75 -2.32 17.22
CA VAL A 131 6.67 -1.53 16.59
C VAL A 131 6.84 -0.08 17.02
N ALA A 132 6.94 0.81 16.04
CA ALA A 132 7.05 2.24 16.23
C ALA A 132 5.78 2.92 15.74
N MET A 133 5.14 3.68 16.63
CA MET A 133 4.01 4.53 16.30
C MET A 133 4.51 5.95 16.00
N ILE A 134 4.28 6.40 14.77
CA ILE A 134 4.71 7.71 14.27
C ILE A 134 3.48 8.63 14.26
N VAL A 135 3.59 9.78 14.91
CA VAL A 135 2.45 10.65 15.21
C VAL A 135 2.81 12.09 14.88
N SER A 136 1.91 12.82 14.23
CA SER A 136 2.11 14.24 13.91
C SER A 136 0.82 15.06 13.91
N THR A 137 0.95 16.35 14.20
CA THR A 137 -0.12 17.34 14.01
C THR A 137 -0.37 17.70 12.54
N GLU A 138 0.52 17.31 11.63
CA GLU A 138 0.44 17.62 10.21
C GLU A 138 -0.29 16.52 9.42
N GLY A 139 -1.58 16.31 9.74
CA GLY A 139 -2.44 15.40 8.97
C GLY A 139 -2.78 15.95 7.59
N GLY A 140 -3.10 15.05 6.64
CA GLY A 140 -3.46 15.42 5.27
C GLY A 140 -2.27 15.81 4.38
N MET A 141 -1.04 15.74 4.92
CA MET A 141 0.21 16.04 4.23
C MET A 141 1.02 14.77 3.94
N ASP A 142 2.01 14.89 3.06
CA ASP A 142 3.02 13.86 2.83
C ASP A 142 3.94 13.79 4.07
N ILE A 143 4.00 12.64 4.73
CA ILE A 143 4.71 12.54 6.02
C ILE A 143 6.22 12.56 5.83
N GLU A 144 6.71 12.08 4.69
CA GLU A 144 8.12 12.12 4.33
C GLU A 144 8.59 13.57 4.14
N GLU A 145 7.75 14.43 3.54
CA GLU A 145 8.01 15.87 3.43
C GLU A 145 8.05 16.55 4.82
N VAL A 146 7.12 16.19 5.72
CA VAL A 146 7.09 16.70 7.10
C VAL A 146 8.32 16.24 7.88
N ALA A 147 8.72 14.97 7.76
CA ALA A 147 9.89 14.42 8.41
C ALA A 147 11.20 15.08 7.94
N HIS A 148 11.28 15.45 6.66
CA HIS A 148 12.44 16.17 6.12
C HIS A 148 12.45 17.66 6.52
N SER A 149 11.31 18.33 6.44
CA SER A 149 11.22 19.80 6.52
C SER A 149 10.98 20.32 7.94
N THR A 150 10.22 19.58 8.75
CA THR A 150 9.85 19.91 10.12
C THR A 150 9.91 18.66 11.02
N PRO A 151 11.09 18.03 11.16
CA PRO A 151 11.26 16.78 11.92
C PRO A 151 10.79 16.87 13.38
N GLU A 152 10.79 18.07 13.97
CA GLU A 152 10.33 18.32 15.33
C GLU A 152 8.81 18.07 15.53
N LYS A 153 8.04 18.04 14.44
CA LYS A 153 6.60 17.71 14.45
C LYS A 153 6.32 16.21 14.36
N ILE A 154 7.36 15.38 14.22
CA ILE A 154 7.26 13.93 14.20
C ILE A 154 7.58 13.39 15.58
N HIS A 155 6.61 12.69 16.17
CA HIS A 155 6.78 12.01 17.43
C HIS A 155 6.76 10.50 17.23
N THR A 156 7.82 9.83 17.65
CA THR A 156 7.93 8.36 17.56
C THR A 156 7.82 7.74 18.94
N ILE A 157 6.86 6.82 19.10
CA ILE A 157 6.62 6.06 20.33
C ILE A 157 6.91 4.59 20.01
N THR A 158 7.95 4.03 20.60
CA THR A 158 8.30 2.61 20.42
C THR A 158 7.65 1.77 21.51
N ILE A 159 7.20 0.57 21.14
CA ILE A 159 6.51 -0.35 22.04
C ILE A 159 7.38 -1.60 22.22
N ASP A 160 7.73 -1.91 23.47
CA ASP A 160 8.47 -3.12 23.79
C ASP A 160 7.57 -4.35 23.56
N PRO A 161 8.02 -5.37 22.80
CA PRO A 161 7.18 -6.52 22.47
C PRO A 161 6.86 -7.41 23.69
N ALA A 162 7.68 -7.40 24.74
CA ALA A 162 7.40 -8.16 25.96
C ALA A 162 6.37 -7.46 26.86
N GLU A 163 6.37 -6.12 26.86
CA GLU A 163 5.38 -5.33 27.59
C GLU A 163 4.05 -5.21 26.83
N GLY A 164 4.12 -5.04 25.50
CA GLY A 164 2.97 -4.70 24.67
C GLY A 164 2.48 -3.27 24.87
N PHE A 165 1.35 -2.94 24.23
CA PHE A 165 0.79 -1.59 24.34
C PHE A 165 0.20 -1.33 25.73
N MET A 166 0.88 -0.48 26.48
CA MET A 166 0.43 0.04 27.77
C MET A 166 -0.23 1.43 27.70
N PRO A 167 -1.07 1.80 28.69
CA PRO A 167 -1.77 3.08 28.70
C PRO A 167 -0.89 4.32 28.58
N HIS A 168 0.40 4.23 28.97
CA HIS A 168 1.31 5.35 28.86
C HIS A 168 1.68 5.69 27.40
N HIS A 169 1.73 4.70 26.50
CA HIS A 169 1.91 4.94 25.06
C HIS A 169 0.74 5.74 24.49
N GLY A 170 -0.50 5.32 24.80
CA GLY A 170 -1.69 6.05 24.36
C GLY A 170 -1.75 7.48 24.89
N ARG A 171 -1.26 7.73 26.11
CA ARG A 171 -1.12 9.10 26.61
C ARG A 171 -0.06 9.89 25.85
N ALA A 172 1.08 9.28 25.52
CA ALA A 172 2.11 9.92 24.71
C ALA A 172 1.57 10.35 23.34
N VAL A 173 0.72 9.53 22.70
CA VAL A 173 0.02 9.92 21.47
C VAL A 173 -0.88 11.14 21.68
N GLY A 174 -1.69 11.13 22.74
CA GLY A 174 -2.56 12.27 23.08
C GLY A 174 -1.77 13.58 23.25
N PHE A 175 -0.64 13.53 23.95
CA PHE A 175 0.25 14.70 24.11
C PHE A 175 0.91 15.12 22.79
N ALA A 176 1.40 14.17 21.98
CA ALA A 176 2.02 14.44 20.68
C ALA A 176 1.06 15.15 19.70
N LEU A 177 -0.23 14.80 19.76
CA LEU A 177 -1.28 15.44 18.95
C LEU A 177 -1.80 16.77 19.55
N GLY A 178 -1.32 17.16 20.72
CA GLY A 178 -1.79 18.35 21.44
C GLY A 178 -3.25 18.24 21.91
N LEU A 179 -3.75 17.01 22.12
CA LEU A 179 -5.13 16.75 22.50
C LEU A 179 -5.31 16.87 24.01
N THR A 180 -6.51 17.27 24.44
CA THR A 180 -6.85 17.41 25.87
C THR A 180 -8.20 16.79 26.17
N GLY A 181 -8.54 16.66 27.47
CA GLY A 181 -9.87 16.23 27.90
C GLY A 181 -10.30 14.88 27.34
N ASP A 182 -11.46 14.84 26.70
CA ASP A 182 -12.01 13.62 26.13
C ASP A 182 -11.26 13.14 24.88
N LEU A 183 -10.86 14.06 23.99
CA LEU A 183 -10.08 13.73 22.79
C LEU A 183 -8.75 13.05 23.13
N HIS A 184 -8.09 13.45 24.22
CA HIS A 184 -6.89 12.76 24.69
C HIS A 184 -7.18 11.31 25.13
N LYS A 185 -8.34 11.04 25.73
CA LYS A 185 -8.74 9.67 26.09
C LYS A 185 -9.09 8.85 24.85
N GLN A 186 -9.76 9.46 23.88
CA GLN A 186 -10.06 8.84 22.59
C GLN A 186 -8.76 8.51 21.83
N ALA A 187 -7.77 9.40 21.83
CA ALA A 187 -6.47 9.15 21.22
C ALA A 187 -5.77 7.93 21.86
N ALA A 188 -5.80 7.82 23.19
CA ALA A 188 -5.23 6.66 23.87
C ALA A 188 -5.98 5.36 23.51
N LYS A 189 -7.32 5.40 23.42
CA LYS A 189 -8.15 4.27 23.04
C LYS A 189 -7.87 3.82 21.60
N ILE A 190 -7.95 4.74 20.64
CA ILE A 190 -7.78 4.42 19.22
C ILE A 190 -6.37 3.90 18.94
N SER A 191 -5.35 4.46 19.59
CA SER A 191 -3.96 3.99 19.46
C SER A 191 -3.81 2.53 19.92
N GLY A 192 -4.47 2.14 21.01
CA GLY A 192 -4.47 0.75 21.47
C GLY A 192 -5.23 -0.19 20.53
N GLN A 193 -6.35 0.26 19.97
CA GLN A 193 -7.12 -0.51 18.98
C GLN A 193 -6.32 -0.73 17.70
N LEU A 194 -5.66 0.31 17.19
CA LEU A 194 -4.79 0.25 16.02
C LEU A 194 -3.58 -0.65 16.27
N TYR A 195 -2.95 -0.58 17.45
CA TYR A 195 -1.85 -1.48 17.81
C TYR A 195 -2.29 -2.94 17.86
N ASN A 196 -3.45 -3.23 18.47
CA ASN A 196 -4.00 -4.57 18.51
C ASN A 196 -4.28 -5.10 17.10
N ALA A 197 -4.81 -4.26 16.20
CA ALA A 197 -5.00 -4.62 14.80
C ALA A 197 -3.67 -4.89 14.09
N PHE A 198 -2.67 -4.02 14.30
CA PHE A 198 -1.34 -4.13 13.71
C PHE A 198 -0.68 -5.47 14.04
N VAL A 199 -0.67 -5.84 15.32
CA VAL A 199 -0.06 -7.10 15.79
C VAL A 199 -0.91 -8.31 15.40
N ALA A 200 -2.23 -8.25 15.58
CA ALA A 200 -3.09 -9.40 15.33
C ALA A 200 -3.18 -9.80 13.86
N LEU A 201 -3.01 -8.85 12.93
CA LEU A 201 -3.06 -9.08 11.49
C LEU A 201 -1.67 -9.23 10.85
N ASP A 202 -0.59 -9.19 11.64
CA ASP A 202 0.79 -9.18 11.14
C ASP A 202 1.02 -8.09 10.08
N CYS A 203 0.64 -6.86 10.42
CA CYS A 203 0.88 -5.71 9.56
C CYS A 203 2.38 -5.41 9.46
N ASP A 204 2.85 -5.10 8.24
CA ASP A 204 4.14 -4.45 8.00
C ASP A 204 4.03 -2.93 8.23
N MET A 205 2.89 -2.36 7.80
CA MET A 205 2.60 -0.93 7.90
C MET A 205 1.09 -0.73 8.09
N LEU A 206 0.75 0.21 8.96
CA LEU A 206 -0.59 0.76 9.12
C LEU A 206 -0.45 2.28 9.14
N GLU A 207 -1.02 2.95 8.16
CA GLU A 207 -1.03 4.41 8.09
C GLU A 207 -2.47 4.92 8.15
N ILE A 208 -2.68 5.97 8.95
CA ILE A 208 -3.92 6.71 9.10
C ILE A 208 -3.62 8.16 8.73
N ASN A 209 -4.01 8.55 7.52
CA ASN A 209 -3.74 9.89 7.01
C ASN A 209 -4.91 10.41 6.15
N PRO A 210 -5.88 11.14 6.73
CA PRO A 210 -5.86 11.70 8.09
C PRO A 210 -6.61 10.87 9.15
N LEU A 211 -6.12 10.96 10.40
CA LEU A 211 -6.91 10.78 11.60
C LEU A 211 -7.61 12.11 11.89
N VAL A 212 -8.94 12.16 11.91
CA VAL A 212 -9.68 13.43 11.99
C VAL A 212 -10.32 13.64 13.35
N GLU A 213 -10.23 14.86 13.85
CA GLU A 213 -11.11 15.39 14.87
C GLU A 213 -12.34 15.97 14.20
N THR A 214 -13.52 15.47 14.54
CA THR A 214 -14.79 16.02 14.09
C THR A 214 -15.17 17.26 14.89
N LYS A 215 -15.99 18.15 14.34
CA LYS A 215 -16.56 19.28 15.10
C LYS A 215 -17.35 18.86 16.35
N ASP A 216 -17.87 17.64 16.37
CA ASP A 216 -18.56 17.05 17.54
C ASP A 216 -17.62 16.46 18.60
N GLY A 217 -16.30 16.65 18.47
CA GLY A 217 -15.31 16.22 19.46
C GLY A 217 -15.00 14.72 19.45
N ASN A 218 -15.04 14.07 18.28
CA ASN A 218 -14.70 12.66 18.12
C ASN A 218 -13.48 12.47 17.23
N LEU A 219 -12.69 11.43 17.48
CA LEU A 219 -11.61 10.99 16.58
C LEU A 219 -12.07 9.85 15.67
N LEU A 220 -11.85 9.99 14.37
CA LEU A 220 -12.21 8.99 13.35
C LEU A 220 -11.07 8.75 12.36
N VAL A 221 -10.95 7.51 11.89
CA VAL A 221 -10.06 7.14 10.79
C VAL A 221 -10.74 7.50 9.46
N LEU A 222 -10.29 8.60 8.82
CA LEU A 222 -10.87 9.07 7.57
C LEU A 222 -10.26 8.39 6.34
N ASP A 223 -9.00 7.99 6.42
CA ASP A 223 -8.30 7.22 5.39
C ASP A 223 -7.31 6.26 6.06
N THR A 224 -7.06 5.12 5.42
CA THR A 224 -6.06 4.17 5.89
C THR A 224 -5.36 3.48 4.73
N LYS A 225 -4.07 3.24 4.92
CA LYS A 225 -3.25 2.39 4.06
C LYS A 225 -2.65 1.29 4.91
N MET A 226 -2.86 0.04 4.50
CA MET A 226 -2.39 -1.13 5.25
C MET A 226 -1.59 -2.05 4.34
N SER A 227 -0.45 -2.52 4.85
CA SER A 227 0.31 -3.62 4.27
C SER A 227 0.61 -4.67 5.33
N PHE A 228 0.67 -5.91 4.90
CA PHE A 228 0.86 -7.10 5.73
C PHE A 228 2.14 -7.83 5.35
N ASP A 229 2.80 -8.42 6.34
CA ASP A 229 3.95 -9.30 6.11
C ASP A 229 3.49 -10.49 5.26
N SER A 230 3.97 -10.54 4.02
CA SER A 230 3.60 -11.61 3.09
C SER A 230 4.00 -12.99 3.61
N ASN A 231 5.01 -13.08 4.49
CA ASN A 231 5.44 -14.34 5.12
C ASN A 231 4.45 -14.85 6.18
N SER A 232 3.53 -14.01 6.65
CA SER A 232 2.53 -14.37 7.66
C SER A 232 1.20 -14.84 7.05
N LEU A 233 0.98 -14.65 5.75
CA LEU A 233 -0.34 -14.85 5.12
C LEU A 233 -0.85 -16.29 5.20
N TYR A 234 0.03 -17.29 5.39
CA TYR A 234 -0.36 -18.68 5.60
C TYR A 234 -1.25 -18.89 6.84
N ARG A 235 -1.18 -17.98 7.83
CA ARG A 235 -2.01 -18.01 9.04
C ARG A 235 -3.15 -16.98 9.03
N HIS A 236 -3.30 -16.20 7.95
CA HIS A 236 -4.33 -15.18 7.77
C HIS A 236 -5.10 -15.38 6.45
N PRO A 237 -5.87 -16.49 6.32
CA PRO A 237 -6.60 -16.78 5.09
C PRO A 237 -7.66 -15.73 4.75
N ASP A 238 -8.22 -15.06 5.75
CA ASP A 238 -9.18 -13.97 5.59
C ASP A 238 -8.53 -12.70 5.03
N VAL A 239 -7.31 -12.36 5.47
CA VAL A 239 -6.52 -11.27 4.91
C VAL A 239 -6.07 -11.61 3.49
N PHE A 240 -5.57 -12.83 3.25
CA PHE A 240 -5.14 -13.27 1.92
C PHE A 240 -6.27 -13.20 0.88
N ALA A 241 -7.52 -13.50 1.29
CA ALA A 241 -8.70 -13.39 0.42
C ALA A 241 -9.00 -11.96 -0.06
N LEU A 242 -8.41 -10.93 0.57
CA LEU A 242 -8.58 -9.53 0.18
C LEU A 242 -7.63 -9.11 -0.96
N ARG A 243 -6.65 -9.95 -1.32
CA ARG A 243 -5.66 -9.66 -2.36
C ARG A 243 -6.34 -9.27 -3.67
N ASP A 244 -5.89 -8.16 -4.23
CA ASP A 244 -6.32 -7.70 -5.54
C ASP A 244 -5.15 -7.83 -6.54
N GLU A 245 -5.16 -8.91 -7.31
CA GLU A 245 -4.13 -9.13 -8.35
C GLU A 245 -4.18 -8.06 -9.45
N THR A 246 -5.30 -7.35 -9.63
CA THR A 246 -5.35 -6.25 -10.60
C THR A 246 -4.47 -5.09 -10.16
N GLU A 247 -4.06 -5.04 -8.89
CA GLU A 247 -3.15 -4.03 -8.34
C GLU A 247 -1.66 -4.35 -8.55
N GLU A 248 -1.31 -5.58 -8.91
CA GLU A 248 0.07 -6.06 -9.04
C GLU A 248 0.53 -6.10 -10.51
N ASP A 249 1.84 -6.24 -10.75
CA ASP A 249 2.36 -6.43 -12.11
C ASP A 249 2.09 -7.89 -12.57
N PRO A 250 1.52 -8.11 -13.77
CA PRO A 250 1.24 -9.46 -14.27
C PRO A 250 2.45 -10.40 -14.32
N ALA A 251 3.66 -9.87 -14.57
CA ALA A 251 4.89 -10.64 -14.58
C ALA A 251 5.31 -11.05 -13.17
N GLU A 252 5.09 -10.20 -12.17
CA GLU A 252 5.32 -10.54 -10.75
C GLU A 252 4.34 -11.62 -10.28
N ILE A 253 3.07 -11.53 -10.67
CA ILE A 253 2.07 -12.58 -10.39
C ILE A 253 2.50 -13.90 -11.02
N GLU A 254 2.91 -13.89 -12.29
CA GLU A 254 3.38 -15.10 -12.97
C GLU A 254 4.62 -15.69 -12.29
N ALA A 255 5.59 -14.85 -11.93
CA ALA A 255 6.79 -15.26 -11.20
C ALA A 255 6.46 -15.93 -9.86
N SER A 256 5.52 -15.36 -9.10
CA SER A 256 5.12 -15.88 -7.79
C SER A 256 4.58 -17.32 -7.84
N LYS A 257 3.96 -17.74 -8.96
CA LYS A 257 3.46 -19.11 -9.17
C LYS A 257 4.58 -20.15 -9.22
N TYR A 258 5.80 -19.71 -9.51
CA TYR A 258 7.00 -20.54 -9.55
C TYR A 258 7.91 -20.29 -8.35
N ASP A 259 7.47 -19.52 -7.36
CA ASP A 259 8.29 -19.13 -6.21
C ASP A 259 9.60 -18.47 -6.69
N LEU A 260 9.43 -17.50 -7.60
CA LEU A 260 10.46 -16.61 -8.13
C LEU A 260 10.19 -15.19 -7.61
N ALA A 261 11.22 -14.54 -7.07
CA ALA A 261 11.13 -13.12 -6.73
C ALA A 261 11.52 -12.31 -7.97
N TYR A 262 10.55 -11.68 -8.62
CA TYR A 262 10.72 -10.86 -9.82
C TYR A 262 10.26 -9.43 -9.52
N ILE A 263 10.98 -8.44 -10.04
CA ILE A 263 10.56 -7.03 -10.06
C ILE A 263 10.94 -6.46 -11.42
N LYS A 264 9.97 -5.85 -12.10
CA LYS A 264 10.22 -5.20 -13.40
C LYS A 264 10.94 -3.85 -13.20
N LEU A 265 11.87 -3.53 -14.09
CA LEU A 265 12.60 -2.26 -14.13
C LEU A 265 12.61 -1.68 -15.56
N ASP A 266 12.94 -0.39 -15.68
CA ASP A 266 12.97 0.32 -16.96
C ASP A 266 14.33 0.18 -17.67
N GLY A 267 14.69 -1.05 -18.04
CA GLY A 267 15.98 -1.36 -18.67
C GLY A 267 15.88 -2.28 -19.89
N ASN A 268 17.04 -2.72 -20.37
CA ASN A 268 17.19 -3.51 -21.58
C ASN A 268 17.98 -4.82 -21.40
N ILE A 269 18.62 -5.02 -20.24
CA ILE A 269 19.33 -6.27 -19.93
C ILE A 269 18.58 -7.04 -18.86
N GLY A 270 17.98 -8.17 -19.25
CA GLY A 270 17.33 -9.06 -18.31
C GLY A 270 18.33 -9.74 -17.39
N CYS A 271 17.99 -9.93 -16.12
CA CYS A 271 18.85 -10.59 -15.13
C CYS A 271 18.20 -11.88 -14.66
N MET A 272 18.98 -12.96 -14.54
CA MET A 272 18.59 -14.19 -13.85
C MET A 272 19.70 -14.63 -12.93
N VAL A 273 19.43 -14.62 -11.62
CA VAL A 273 20.45 -14.79 -10.59
C VAL A 273 19.93 -15.66 -9.45
N ASN A 274 20.81 -16.39 -8.75
CA ASN A 274 20.45 -17.10 -7.52
C ASN A 274 20.98 -16.36 -6.29
N GLY A 275 20.06 -15.90 -5.44
CA GLY A 275 20.30 -15.13 -4.23
C GLY A 275 20.11 -13.63 -4.42
N ALA A 276 19.21 -13.04 -3.64
CA ALA A 276 18.84 -11.62 -3.72
C ALA A 276 20.03 -10.65 -3.68
N GLY A 277 21.03 -10.90 -2.82
CA GLY A 277 22.24 -10.05 -2.73
C GLY A 277 23.06 -10.06 -4.02
N LEU A 278 23.23 -11.24 -4.64
CA LEU A 278 23.92 -11.37 -5.91
C LEU A 278 23.10 -10.79 -7.05
N ALA A 279 21.77 -10.91 -7.00
CA ALA A 279 20.86 -10.31 -7.98
C ALA A 279 20.99 -8.77 -7.99
N MET A 280 20.99 -8.13 -6.82
CA MET A 280 21.27 -6.70 -6.68
C MET A 280 22.65 -6.32 -7.21
N ALA A 281 23.71 -7.04 -6.81
CA ALA A 281 25.07 -6.76 -7.32
C ALA A 281 25.20 -6.96 -8.84
N THR A 282 24.43 -7.88 -9.42
CA THR A 282 24.41 -8.12 -10.88
C THR A 282 23.74 -6.97 -11.62
N MET A 283 22.65 -6.42 -11.08
CA MET A 283 22.02 -5.22 -11.62
C MET A 283 22.96 -4.01 -11.52
N ASP A 284 23.64 -3.85 -10.38
CA ASP A 284 24.60 -2.77 -10.16
C ASP A 284 25.77 -2.85 -11.15
N ILE A 285 26.35 -4.03 -11.38
CA ILE A 285 27.46 -4.16 -12.33
C ILE A 285 27.03 -3.91 -13.77
N ILE A 286 25.81 -4.29 -14.18
CA ILE A 286 25.25 -3.90 -15.49
C ILE A 286 25.19 -2.38 -15.59
N LYS A 287 24.67 -1.73 -14.54
CA LYS A 287 24.52 -0.28 -14.50
C LYS A 287 25.85 0.46 -14.53
N LEU A 288 26.84 -0.02 -13.78
CA LEU A 288 28.20 0.51 -13.74
C LEU A 288 28.90 0.41 -15.11
N ASN A 289 28.49 -0.54 -15.96
CA ASN A 289 29.03 -0.72 -17.31
C ASN A 289 28.19 -0.04 -18.40
N GLY A 290 27.27 0.87 -18.02
CA GLY A 290 26.59 1.77 -18.95
C GLY A 290 25.27 1.26 -19.54
N GLU A 291 24.85 0.04 -19.21
CA GLU A 291 23.55 -0.52 -19.60
C GLU A 291 22.53 -0.40 -18.46
N PHE A 292 21.28 -0.78 -18.69
CA PHE A 292 20.22 -0.69 -17.68
C PHE A 292 19.60 -2.07 -17.43
N PRO A 293 19.57 -2.55 -16.16
CA PRO A 293 18.91 -3.81 -15.84
C PRO A 293 17.39 -3.68 -16.08
N ALA A 294 16.81 -4.63 -16.81
CA ALA A 294 15.38 -4.67 -17.14
C ALA A 294 14.53 -5.30 -16.03
N ASN A 295 15.15 -6.07 -15.13
CA ASN A 295 14.45 -6.69 -14.02
C ASN A 295 15.43 -7.08 -12.91
N PHE A 296 14.88 -7.21 -11.69
CA PHE A 296 15.41 -8.07 -10.65
C PHE A 296 14.77 -9.46 -10.81
N LEU A 297 15.55 -10.53 -10.73
CA LEU A 297 15.00 -11.89 -10.61
C LEU A 297 15.93 -12.78 -9.79
N ASP A 298 15.40 -13.31 -8.69
CA ASP A 298 16.04 -14.33 -7.86
C ASP A 298 15.35 -15.69 -8.07
N VAL A 299 16.08 -16.68 -8.60
CA VAL A 299 15.60 -18.06 -8.77
C VAL A 299 15.73 -18.93 -7.50
N GLY A 300 16.36 -18.39 -6.45
CA GLY A 300 16.65 -19.10 -5.20
C GLY A 300 17.78 -20.12 -5.33
N GLY A 301 18.19 -20.68 -4.19
CA GLY A 301 19.32 -21.63 -4.11
C GLY A 301 19.00 -23.06 -4.60
N GLY A 302 17.75 -23.36 -4.95
CA GLY A 302 17.27 -24.69 -5.34
C GLY A 302 16.52 -24.68 -6.68
N ALA A 303 16.98 -23.88 -7.64
CA ALA A 303 16.36 -23.78 -8.96
C ALA A 303 16.45 -25.11 -9.72
N ASN A 304 15.32 -25.58 -10.24
CA ASN A 304 15.23 -26.72 -11.14
C ASN A 304 14.99 -26.24 -12.58
N LYS A 305 14.95 -27.18 -13.53
CA LYS A 305 14.73 -26.89 -14.95
C LYS A 305 13.46 -26.07 -15.17
N GLU A 306 12.36 -26.44 -14.52
CA GLU A 306 11.07 -25.78 -14.66
C GLU A 306 11.11 -24.31 -14.21
N LYS A 307 11.72 -24.02 -13.04
CA LYS A 307 11.89 -22.65 -12.53
C LYS A 307 12.75 -21.81 -13.46
N VAL A 308 13.86 -22.36 -13.99
CA VAL A 308 14.75 -21.67 -14.94
C VAL A 308 14.01 -21.35 -16.24
N THR A 309 13.30 -22.32 -16.82
CA THR A 309 12.51 -22.10 -18.04
C THR A 309 11.40 -21.06 -17.81
N ALA A 310 10.72 -21.09 -16.67
CA ALA A 310 9.71 -20.09 -16.32
C ALA A 310 10.32 -18.69 -16.20
N ALA A 311 11.47 -18.57 -15.53
CA ALA A 311 12.19 -17.30 -15.40
C ALA A 311 12.57 -16.70 -16.77
N PHE A 312 13.07 -17.51 -17.70
CA PHE A 312 13.34 -17.05 -19.08
C PHE A 312 12.08 -16.57 -19.80
N LYS A 313 10.99 -17.34 -19.72
CA LYS A 313 9.72 -16.95 -20.33
C LYS A 313 9.20 -15.63 -19.79
N ILE A 314 9.37 -15.35 -18.51
CA ILE A 314 8.96 -14.09 -17.88
C ILE A 314 9.83 -12.93 -18.40
N ILE A 315 11.16 -13.08 -18.36
CA ILE A 315 12.09 -12.05 -18.83
C ILE A 315 11.85 -11.71 -20.31
N LEU A 316 11.69 -12.73 -21.16
CA LEU A 316 11.54 -12.56 -22.62
C LEU A 316 10.16 -12.01 -23.04
N LYS A 317 9.19 -11.92 -22.14
CA LYS A 317 7.92 -11.23 -22.43
C LYS A 317 8.07 -9.73 -22.47
N ASP A 318 9.10 -9.18 -21.84
CA ASP A 318 9.36 -7.74 -21.89
C ASP A 318 10.02 -7.36 -23.22
N PRO A 319 9.32 -6.63 -24.12
CA PRO A 319 9.87 -6.24 -25.41
C PRO A 319 11.07 -5.26 -25.29
N ALA A 320 11.30 -4.66 -24.12
CA ALA A 320 12.47 -3.82 -23.89
C ALA A 320 13.78 -4.62 -23.76
N VAL A 321 13.69 -5.91 -23.41
CA VAL A 321 14.85 -6.78 -23.20
C VAL A 321 15.55 -7.09 -24.52
N LYS A 322 16.83 -6.76 -24.60
CA LYS A 322 17.71 -6.98 -25.76
C LYS A 322 18.82 -8.01 -25.51
N GLY A 323 19.04 -8.36 -24.25
CA GLY A 323 20.01 -9.38 -23.83
C GLY A 323 19.69 -9.86 -22.42
N ILE A 324 20.18 -11.05 -22.06
CA ILE A 324 19.99 -11.62 -20.73
C ILE A 324 21.36 -11.95 -20.14
N LEU A 325 21.62 -11.47 -18.92
CA LEU A 325 22.75 -11.89 -18.11
C LEU A 325 22.28 -12.94 -17.10
N VAL A 326 22.74 -14.17 -17.29
CA VAL A 326 22.56 -15.27 -16.33
C VAL A 326 23.80 -15.32 -15.44
N ASN A 327 23.63 -15.07 -14.15
CA ASN A 327 24.73 -15.10 -13.19
C ASN A 327 24.38 -16.07 -12.06
N ILE A 328 24.86 -17.32 -12.18
CA ILE A 328 24.56 -18.37 -11.22
C ILE A 328 25.84 -18.81 -10.49
N PHE A 329 25.82 -18.70 -9.17
CA PHE A 329 26.88 -19.21 -8.31
C PHE A 329 26.49 -20.60 -7.78
N GLY A 330 27.20 -21.64 -8.22
CA GLY A 330 26.80 -23.05 -8.12
C GLY A 330 26.38 -23.53 -6.72
N GLY A 331 27.03 -23.09 -5.63
CA GLY A 331 26.61 -23.44 -4.27
C GLY A 331 26.31 -24.95 -4.10
N ILE A 332 25.05 -25.27 -3.77
CA ILE A 332 24.53 -26.65 -3.68
C ILE A 332 23.93 -27.20 -4.99
N MET A 333 23.70 -26.34 -5.99
CA MET A 333 23.17 -26.71 -7.29
C MET A 333 24.28 -27.22 -8.20
N LYS A 334 23.95 -28.21 -9.02
CA LYS A 334 24.84 -28.65 -10.08
C LYS A 334 24.66 -27.76 -11.31
N CYS A 335 25.77 -27.27 -11.87
CA CYS A 335 25.75 -26.36 -13.01
C CYS A 335 25.20 -27.00 -14.30
N ASP A 336 25.25 -28.32 -14.42
CA ASP A 336 24.66 -29.07 -15.54
C ASP A 336 23.13 -28.93 -15.59
N ILE A 337 22.43 -29.05 -14.45
CA ILE A 337 20.97 -28.85 -14.36
C ILE A 337 20.57 -27.44 -14.82
N ILE A 338 21.36 -26.44 -14.42
CA ILE A 338 21.12 -25.04 -14.82
C ILE A 338 21.37 -24.86 -16.33
N ALA A 339 22.45 -25.42 -16.86
CA ALA A 339 22.75 -25.37 -18.28
C ALA A 339 21.65 -26.05 -19.12
N GLU A 340 21.15 -27.20 -18.68
CA GLU A 340 20.02 -27.88 -19.32
C GLU A 340 18.73 -27.05 -19.29
N GLY A 341 18.49 -26.29 -18.21
CA GLY A 341 17.38 -25.36 -18.12
C GLY A 341 17.51 -24.13 -19.01
N ILE A 342 18.73 -23.63 -19.25
CA ILE A 342 19.00 -22.51 -20.17
C ILE A 342 18.79 -22.93 -21.63
N VAL A 343 19.14 -24.17 -21.99
CA VAL A 343 19.06 -24.68 -23.38
C VAL A 343 17.62 -25.06 -23.77
N ALA A 344 16.78 -25.44 -22.81
CA ALA A 344 15.43 -25.95 -23.03
C ALA A 344 14.36 -24.86 -23.18
#